data_AF-A0A8T0CGL6-F1
#
_entry.id   AF-A0A8T0CGL6-F1
#
_cell.length_a   1.000
_cell.length_b   1.000
_cell.length_c   1.000
_cell.angle_alpha   90.00
_cell.angle_beta   90.00
_cell.angle_gamma   90.00
#
_symmetry.space_group_name_H-M   'P 1'
#
loop_
_entity.id
_entity.type
_entity.pdbx_description
1 polymer ?
#
loop_
_entity_poly.entity_id
_entity_poly.type
_entity_poly.pdbx_seq_one_letter_code
_entity_poly.pdbx_strand_id
1 'polypeptide(L)'
;MTARSSPFLTRWLFFGFFFFVLSVARSAGREAKSERTLAIIKPDGLFGNHTDAVKKIILDSGFRILKEKIIQLDEESAASFYAEHSARSFFPSLVQYMTSGPVLVMVLGKDDAVSSWRTLIGPTDASKAKITHPQR
;
A
#
# COMPACT_ATOMS: atom_id res chain seq x y z
N MET A 1 42.38 0.21 0.22
CA MET A 1 42.27 -0.51 -1.08
C MET A 1 41.04 -1.44 -0.97
N THR A 2 39.82 -0.94 -1.12
CA THR A 2 39.01 -0.77 -2.36
C THR A 2 38.56 -2.07 -3.03
N ALA A 3 37.24 -2.09 -3.33
CA ALA A 3 36.41 -3.06 -4.06
C ALA A 3 35.95 -4.28 -3.22
N ARG A 4 34.66 -4.63 -3.16
CA ARG A 4 33.67 -4.62 -4.25
C ARG A 4 32.24 -4.48 -3.72
N SER A 5 31.54 -3.52 -4.30
CA SER A 5 30.11 -3.21 -4.21
C SER A 5 29.20 -4.35 -4.71
N SER A 6 28.15 -4.65 -3.96
CA SER A 6 26.94 -5.36 -4.43
C SER A 6 25.70 -4.45 -4.23
N PRO A 7 25.21 -3.76 -5.27
CA PRO A 7 24.17 -2.74 -5.16
C PRO A 7 22.77 -3.34 -5.37
N PHE A 8 22.37 -4.32 -4.55
CA PHE A 8 21.13 -5.10 -4.79
C PHE A 8 19.91 -4.68 -3.98
N LEU A 9 19.95 -3.61 -3.17
CA LEU A 9 18.79 -3.19 -2.37
C LEU A 9 18.56 -1.67 -2.24
N THR A 10 19.28 -0.84 -3.00
CA THR A 10 19.28 0.63 -2.76
C THR A 10 18.45 1.43 -3.77
N ARG A 11 17.66 0.79 -4.63
CA ARG A 11 16.96 1.48 -5.73
C ARG A 11 15.45 1.22 -5.81
N TRP A 12 14.84 0.94 -4.67
CA TRP A 12 13.40 1.00 -4.48
C TRP A 12 13.12 2.14 -3.51
N LEU A 13 12.01 2.85 -3.69
CA LEU A 13 11.57 4.07 -2.94
C LEU A 13 11.90 5.42 -3.59
N PHE A 14 11.49 5.62 -4.85
CA PHE A 14 11.18 6.96 -5.33
C PHE A 14 9.66 7.08 -5.46
N PHE A 15 9.10 8.09 -4.78
CA PHE A 15 7.70 8.54 -4.78
C PHE A 15 6.69 7.90 -3.80
N GLY A 16 6.62 8.52 -2.62
CA GLY A 16 5.36 9.02 -2.03
C GLY A 16 4.33 7.98 -1.62
N PHE A 17 4.52 7.37 -0.44
CA PHE A 17 3.59 6.43 0.18
C PHE A 17 2.38 7.18 0.77
N PHE A 18 1.40 7.58 -0.06
CA PHE A 18 0.21 8.32 0.40
C PHE A 18 -1.04 7.42 0.50
N PHE A 19 -1.72 7.55 1.63
CA PHE A 19 -2.80 6.74 2.16
C PHE A 19 -4.12 6.86 1.38
N PHE A 20 -4.87 5.76 1.28
CA PHE A 20 -6.32 5.80 1.39
C PHE A 20 -6.79 4.56 2.17
N VAL A 21 -7.34 4.79 3.37
CA VAL A 21 -8.01 3.75 4.17
C VAL A 21 -9.51 3.96 3.96
N LEU A 22 -10.10 3.21 3.02
CA LEU A 22 -11.55 3.14 2.94
C LEU A 22 -12.05 2.27 4.10
N SER A 23 -12.65 2.89 5.12
CA SER A 23 -13.44 2.18 6.12
C SER A 23 -14.76 1.76 5.45
N VAL A 24 -14.84 0.51 4.97
CA VAL A 24 -16.09 -0.04 4.45
C VAL A 24 -17.02 -0.35 5.62
N ALA A 25 -18.24 0.19 5.54
CA ALA A 25 -19.25 0.20 6.59
C ALA A 25 -19.59 -1.19 7.19
N ARG A 26 -19.95 -1.15 8.48
CA ARG A 26 -20.45 -2.26 9.30
C ARG A 26 -21.61 -2.99 8.61
N SER A 27 -21.41 -4.28 8.30
CA SER A 27 -22.50 -5.22 8.10
C SER A 27 -23.01 -5.70 9.47
N ALA A 28 -24.32 -5.58 9.69
CA ALA A 28 -25.01 -6.09 10.88
C ALA A 28 -25.37 -7.57 10.66
N GLY A 29 -24.45 -8.46 11.05
CA GLY A 29 -24.67 -9.91 11.11
C GLY A 29 -23.69 -10.52 12.10
N ARG A 30 -24.19 -11.36 13.02
CA ARG A 30 -23.40 -12.01 14.07
C ARG A 30 -22.41 -13.02 13.46
N GLU A 31 -21.16 -12.63 13.38
CA GLU A 31 -19.98 -13.49 13.36
C GLU A 31 -18.83 -12.66 13.95
N ALA A 32 -17.85 -13.28 14.60
CA ALA A 32 -16.76 -12.58 15.29
C ALA A 32 -16.18 -11.45 14.41
N LYS A 33 -16.28 -10.22 14.90
CA LYS A 33 -16.33 -9.00 14.09
C LYS A 33 -14.94 -8.58 13.61
N SER A 34 -14.36 -9.31 12.67
CA SER A 34 -13.07 -8.92 12.11
C SER A 34 -13.22 -7.66 11.26
N GLU A 35 -12.53 -6.59 11.63
CA GLU A 35 -12.41 -5.36 10.86
C GLU A 35 -11.77 -5.65 9.49
N ARG A 36 -12.09 -4.81 8.50
CA ARG A 36 -11.55 -4.91 7.15
C ARG A 36 -10.89 -3.61 6.73
N THR A 37 -9.81 -3.71 5.97
CA THR A 37 -9.12 -2.56 5.40
C THR A 37 -8.68 -2.83 3.96
N LEU A 38 -8.39 -1.77 3.22
CA LEU A 38 -7.95 -1.82 1.84
C LEU A 38 -6.43 -1.66 1.77
N ALA A 39 -5.77 -2.54 1.03
CA ALA A 39 -4.37 -2.42 0.68
C ALA A 39 -4.21 -2.37 -0.85
N ILE A 40 -3.27 -1.55 -1.33
CA ILE A 40 -2.97 -1.42 -2.75
C ILE A 40 -1.46 -1.52 -2.93
N ILE A 41 -1.01 -2.47 -3.77
CA ILE A 41 0.35 -2.47 -4.31
C ILE A 41 0.30 -1.66 -5.61
N LYS A 42 1.10 -0.60 -5.64
CA LYS A 42 1.22 0.35 -6.75
C LYS A 42 1.92 -0.28 -7.97
N PRO A 43 1.89 0.37 -9.16
CA PRO A 43 2.37 -0.25 -10.38
C PRO A 43 3.83 -0.72 -10.31
N ASP A 44 4.74 0.10 -9.79
CA ASP A 44 6.15 -0.24 -9.61
C ASP A 44 6.35 -1.48 -8.70
N GLY A 45 5.62 -1.56 -7.58
CA GLY A 45 5.69 -2.69 -6.66
C GLY A 45 5.20 -4.00 -7.29
N LEU A 46 4.23 -3.92 -8.21
CA LEU A 46 3.71 -5.07 -8.94
C LEU A 46 4.71 -5.58 -10.00
N PHE A 47 5.34 -4.67 -10.75
CA PHE A 47 6.34 -5.03 -11.77
C PHE A 47 7.69 -5.47 -11.18
N GLY A 48 7.96 -5.15 -9.92
CA GLY A 48 9.23 -5.44 -9.24
C GLY A 48 9.41 -6.84 -8.69
N ASN A 49 8.45 -7.75 -8.88
CA ASN A 49 8.39 -9.06 -8.22
C ASN A 49 8.36 -8.99 -6.66
N HIS A 50 7.97 -7.85 -6.08
CA HIS A 50 7.89 -7.68 -4.62
C HIS A 50 6.58 -8.18 -4.02
N THR A 51 5.60 -8.49 -4.88
CA THR A 51 4.25 -8.89 -4.47
C THR A 51 4.25 -10.02 -3.44
N ASP A 52 5.03 -11.07 -3.67
CA ASP A 52 5.06 -12.24 -2.77
C ASP A 52 5.69 -11.90 -1.43
N ALA A 53 6.76 -11.10 -1.43
CA ALA A 53 7.40 -10.62 -0.20
C ALA A 53 6.45 -9.74 0.62
N VAL A 54 5.73 -8.83 -0.03
CA VAL A 54 4.72 -7.97 0.61
C VAL A 54 3.59 -8.80 1.19
N LYS A 55 3.03 -9.75 0.41
CA LYS A 55 1.97 -10.65 0.90
C LYS A 55 2.45 -11.48 2.09
N LYS A 56 3.69 -11.96 2.07
CA LYS A 56 4.27 -12.68 3.20
C LYS A 56 4.29 -11.80 4.46
N ILE A 57 4.77 -10.56 4.37
CA ILE A 57 4.78 -9.61 5.50
C ILE A 57 3.36 -9.36 6.02
N ILE A 58 2.36 -9.22 5.13
CA ILE A 58 0.96 -9.04 5.51
C ILE A 58 0.46 -10.23 6.33
N LEU A 59 0.66 -11.45 5.82
CA LEU A 59 0.22 -12.68 6.47
C LEU A 59 0.93 -12.93 7.81
N ASP A 60 2.26 -12.74 7.85
CA ASP A 60 3.08 -12.86 9.06
C ASP A 60 2.66 -11.84 10.15
N SER A 61 2.06 -10.71 9.74
CA SER A 61 1.54 -9.68 10.66
C SER A 61 0.13 -9.98 11.19
N GLY A 62 -0.39 -11.18 10.92
CA GLY A 62 -1.68 -11.66 11.40
C GLY A 62 -2.88 -11.15 10.62
N PHE A 63 -2.69 -10.63 9.42
CA PHE A 63 -3.80 -10.31 8.51
C PHE A 63 -4.23 -11.53 7.71
N ARG A 64 -5.51 -11.55 7.35
CA ARG A 64 -6.06 -12.45 6.32
C ARG A 64 -6.29 -11.67 5.04
N ILE A 65 -5.82 -12.17 3.90
CA ILE A 65 -6.18 -11.63 2.58
C ILE A 65 -7.54 -12.24 2.21
N LEU A 66 -8.61 -11.45 2.30
CA LEU A 66 -9.99 -11.93 2.06
C LEU A 66 -10.34 -11.96 0.57
N LYS A 67 -9.78 -11.01 -0.20
CA LYS A 67 -9.97 -10.89 -1.64
C LYS A 67 -8.81 -10.10 -2.22
N GLU A 68 -8.41 -10.42 -3.44
CA GLU A 68 -7.47 -9.61 -4.19
C GLU A 68 -7.82 -9.56 -5.67
N LYS A 69 -7.42 -8.48 -6.36
CA LYS A 69 -7.63 -8.31 -7.79
C LYS A 69 -6.56 -7.39 -8.38
N ILE A 70 -5.99 -7.78 -9.51
CA ILE A 70 -5.19 -6.87 -10.34
C ILE A 70 -6.15 -6.07 -11.21
N ILE A 71 -6.03 -4.74 -11.17
CA ILE A 71 -6.84 -3.82 -11.97
C ILE A 71 -5.94 -2.76 -12.62
N GLN A 72 -6.34 -2.27 -13.79
CA GLN A 72 -5.81 -1.03 -14.36
C GLN A 72 -6.81 0.08 -14.02
N LEU A 73 -6.37 1.13 -13.34
CA LEU A 73 -7.20 2.31 -13.10
C LEU A 73 -7.13 3.23 -14.32
N ASP A 74 -8.28 3.76 -14.74
CA ASP A 74 -8.33 4.93 -15.62
C ASP A 74 -8.22 6.22 -14.78
N GLU A 75 -7.99 7.35 -15.46
CA GLU A 75 -7.79 8.65 -14.82
C GLU A 75 -9.00 9.09 -14.01
N GLU A 76 -10.22 8.82 -14.49
CA GLU A 76 -11.46 9.18 -13.81
C GLU A 76 -11.61 8.42 -12.50
N SER A 77 -11.43 7.09 -12.53
CA SER A 77 -11.49 6.22 -11.36
C SER A 77 -10.41 6.56 -10.35
N ALA A 78 -9.17 6.82 -10.80
CA ALA A 78 -8.08 7.22 -9.93
C ALA A 78 -8.34 8.60 -9.30
N ALA A 79 -8.77 9.60 -10.09
CA ALA A 79 -9.08 10.93 -9.59
C ALA A 79 -10.24 10.91 -8.58
N SER A 80 -11.29 10.13 -8.86
CA SER A 80 -12.42 9.93 -7.95
C SER A 80 -11.98 9.26 -6.64
N PHE A 81 -11.17 8.20 -6.72
CA PHE A 81 -10.63 7.51 -5.56
C PHE A 81 -9.77 8.42 -4.67
N TYR A 82 -8.99 9.33 -5.27
CA TYR A 82 -8.14 10.28 -4.56
C TYR A 82 -8.76 11.68 -4.39
N ALA A 83 -10.07 11.85 -4.56
CA ALA A 83 -10.73 13.16 -4.62
C ALA A 83 -10.49 14.03 -3.36
N GLU A 84 -10.32 13.42 -2.19
CA GLU A 84 -9.95 14.11 -0.95
C GLU A 84 -8.61 14.87 -1.03
N HIS A 85 -7.79 14.57 -2.03
CA HIS A 85 -6.50 15.20 -2.28
C HIS A 85 -6.52 16.14 -3.48
N SER A 86 -7.66 16.38 -4.12
CA SER A 86 -7.79 17.23 -5.32
C SER A 86 -7.21 18.65 -5.15
N ALA A 87 -7.26 19.21 -3.95
CA ALA A 87 -6.69 20.53 -3.64
C ALA A 87 -5.16 20.54 -3.43
N ARG A 88 -4.49 19.38 -3.47
CA ARG A 88 -3.05 19.25 -3.25
C ARG A 88 -2.30 19.40 -4.56
N SER A 89 -1.19 20.13 -4.54
CA SER A 89 -0.35 20.36 -5.74
C SER A 89 0.21 19.08 -6.37
N PHE A 90 0.35 17.99 -5.60
CA PHE A 90 0.82 16.70 -6.08
C PHE A 90 -0.29 15.81 -6.71
N PHE A 91 -1.56 16.22 -6.63
CA PHE A 91 -2.68 15.39 -7.07
C PHE A 91 -2.60 14.95 -8.53
N PRO A 92 -2.28 15.81 -9.51
CA PRO A 92 -2.14 15.38 -10.90
C PRO A 92 -1.08 14.28 -11.08
N SER A 93 0.07 14.44 -10.43
CA SER A 93 1.15 13.44 -10.46
C SER A 93 0.75 12.13 -9.78
N LEU A 94 -0.06 12.18 -8.72
CA LEU A 94 -0.59 10.99 -8.06
C LEU A 94 -1.53 10.22 -8.99
N VAL A 95 -2.47 10.91 -9.65
CA VAL A 95 -3.39 10.28 -10.62
C VAL A 95 -2.59 9.64 -11.75
N GLN A 96 -1.68 10.39 -12.37
CA GLN A 96 -0.84 9.89 -13.46
C GLN A 96 -0.01 8.66 -13.05
N TYR A 97 0.53 8.66 -11.83
CA TYR A 97 1.28 7.52 -11.33
C TYR A 97 0.40 6.29 -11.12
N MET A 98 -0.79 6.47 -10.56
CA MET A 98 -1.72 5.36 -10.29
C MET A 98 -2.36 4.78 -11.56
N THR A 99 -2.39 5.54 -12.66
CA THR A 99 -2.84 5.07 -13.98
C THR A 99 -1.71 4.60 -14.89
N SER A 100 -0.45 4.75 -14.47
CA SER A 100 0.72 4.35 -15.28
C SER A 100 0.86 2.85 -15.52
N GLY A 101 0.12 2.02 -14.78
CA GLY A 101 0.15 0.57 -14.91
C GLY A 101 -0.82 -0.13 -13.95
N PRO A 102 -0.86 -1.47 -13.98
CA PRO A 102 -1.77 -2.26 -13.16
C PRO A 102 -1.38 -2.17 -11.69
N VAL A 103 -2.38 -2.22 -10.83
CA VAL A 103 -2.24 -2.25 -9.38
C VAL A 103 -2.85 -3.53 -8.83
N LEU A 104 -2.29 -4.06 -7.74
CA LEU A 104 -2.92 -5.15 -6.99
C LEU A 104 -3.69 -4.56 -5.80
N VAL A 105 -5.00 -4.74 -5.80
CA VAL A 105 -5.88 -4.31 -4.70
C VAL A 105 -6.24 -5.51 -3.85
N MET A 106 -6.16 -5.37 -2.54
CA MET A 106 -6.44 -6.41 -1.55
C MET A 106 -7.40 -5.92 -0.47
N VAL A 107 -8.33 -6.78 -0.08
CA VAL A 107 -9.15 -6.61 1.13
C VAL A 107 -8.52 -7.44 2.24
N LEU A 108 -8.02 -6.76 3.27
CA LEU A 108 -7.39 -7.39 4.42
C LEU A 108 -8.37 -7.48 5.59
N GLY A 109 -8.32 -8.55 6.37
CA GLY A 109 -9.15 -8.78 7.55
C GLY A 109 -8.33 -9.10 8.80
N LYS A 110 -8.62 -8.42 9.90
CA LYS A 110 -8.03 -8.59 11.25
C LYS A 110 -8.92 -7.85 12.26
N ASP A 111 -8.89 -8.20 13.54
CA ASP A 111 -9.78 -7.57 14.53
C ASP A 111 -9.57 -6.05 14.67
N ASP A 112 -8.34 -5.58 14.48
CA ASP A 112 -7.91 -4.18 14.50
C ASP A 112 -7.26 -3.75 13.16
N ALA A 113 -7.78 -4.30 12.05
CA ALA A 113 -7.17 -4.23 10.72
C ALA A 113 -6.69 -2.84 10.31
N VAL A 114 -7.48 -1.80 10.55
CA VAL A 114 -7.13 -0.43 10.17
C VAL A 114 -5.92 0.05 10.97
N SER A 115 -5.95 -0.05 12.30
CA SER A 115 -4.86 0.42 13.17
C SER A 115 -3.57 -0.38 12.94
N SER A 116 -3.69 -1.71 12.92
CA SER A 116 -2.58 -2.61 12.61
C SER A 116 -1.98 -2.32 11.23
N TRP A 117 -2.81 -1.99 10.22
CA TRP A 117 -2.32 -1.75 8.87
C TRP A 117 -1.54 -0.46 8.79
N ARG A 118 -2.04 0.62 9.43
CA ARG A 118 -1.30 1.88 9.56
C ARG A 118 0.04 1.70 10.26
N THR A 119 0.09 0.84 11.26
CA THR A 119 1.33 0.52 11.99
C THR A 119 2.31 -0.28 11.14
N LEU A 120 1.81 -1.23 10.35
CA LEU A 120 2.62 -2.13 9.53
C LEU A 120 3.30 -1.40 8.37
N ILE A 121 2.57 -0.56 7.64
CA ILE A 121 3.13 0.18 6.49
C ILE A 121 4.10 1.30 6.92
N GLY A 122 4.09 1.68 8.19
CA GLY A 122 4.99 2.70 8.74
C GLY A 122 4.66 4.13 8.30
N PRO A 123 5.50 5.11 8.69
CA PRO A 123 5.25 6.52 8.40
C PRO A 123 5.30 6.83 6.90
N THR A 124 4.40 7.71 6.46
CA THR A 124 4.17 8.22 5.09
C THR A 124 5.42 8.73 4.37
N ASP A 125 6.45 9.13 5.13
CA ASP A 125 7.71 9.67 4.62
C ASP A 125 8.81 8.59 4.70
N ALA A 126 9.19 8.05 3.54
CA ALA A 126 10.22 7.00 3.43
C ALA A 126 11.58 7.43 3.99
N SER A 127 11.88 8.73 4.01
CA SER A 127 13.10 9.29 4.60
C SER A 127 13.09 9.16 6.12
N LYS A 128 11.91 9.41 6.73
CA LYS A 128 11.69 9.20 8.17
C LYS A 128 11.54 7.73 8.52
N ALA A 129 10.99 6.90 7.64
CA ALA A 129 10.89 5.45 7.85
C ALA A 129 12.28 4.80 7.94
N LYS A 130 13.21 5.15 7.04
CA LYS A 130 14.61 4.68 7.08
C LYS A 130 15.34 5.03 8.37
N ILE A 131 15.05 6.19 8.95
CA ILE A 131 15.71 6.67 10.18
C ILE A 131 15.06 6.05 11.43
N THR A 132 13.73 5.93 11.44
CA THR A 132 12.99 5.49 12.65
C THR A 132 12.82 3.97 12.74
N HIS A 133 12.84 3.25 11.62
CA HIS A 133 12.58 1.80 11.56
C HIS A 133 13.48 1.10 10.51
N PRO A 134 14.80 1.05 10.71
CA PRO A 134 15.78 0.63 9.69
C PRO A 134 15.78 -0.88 9.35
N GLN A 135 14.96 -1.69 10.01
CA GLN A 135 14.91 -3.16 9.89
C GLN A 135 13.55 -3.69 9.35
N ARG A 136 12.67 -2.80 8.87
CA ARG A 136 11.38 -3.13 8.25
C ARG A 136 11.37 -2.81 6.76
#